data_AF-A0A529L379-F1
#
_entry.id   AF-A0A529L379-F1
#
_cell.length_a   1.000
_cell.length_b   1.000
_cell.length_c   1.000
_cell.angle_alpha   90.00
_cell.angle_beta   90.00
_cell.angle_gamma   90.00
#
_symmetry.space_group_name_H-M   'P 1'
#
loop_
_entity.id
_entity.type
_entity.pdbx_description
1 polymer ?
#
loop_
_entity_poly.entity_id
_entity_poly.type
_entity_poly.pdbx_seq_one_letter_code
_entity_poly.pdbx_strand_id
1 'polypeptide(L)'
;ISQVLMARWMGSFEYGIFVLVWVTMVIVGNLACLGFHTSVIRFIPEYRERGMLAELRGIVLASRLFVLVASTVIAALGALGVWLASPWIENYYVVPFILGVICLPMIAMGDLLQGLARANSWALFALSPTYLVRPVLILVFMALMLALNYAPDAKTAIFASIAATYVTTLGQLIGVTSRMDKKIPAGPTT
;
A
#
# COMPACT_ATOMS: atom_id res chain seq x y z
N ILE A 1 13.63 -9.65 11.42
CA ILE A 1 13.19 -9.77 12.84
C ILE A 1 11.68 -9.85 12.94
N SER A 2 10.91 -8.90 12.37
CA SER A 2 9.44 -8.87 12.46
C SER A 2 8.75 -10.16 12.01
N GLN A 3 9.21 -10.76 10.91
CA GLN A 3 8.67 -12.01 10.37
C GLN A 3 8.91 -13.22 11.29
N VAL A 4 10.04 -13.27 12.00
CA VAL A 4 10.34 -14.35 12.94
C VAL A 4 9.45 -14.26 14.19
N LEU A 5 9.15 -13.05 14.67
CA LEU A 5 8.25 -12.84 15.80
C LEU A 5 6.82 -13.26 15.47
N MET A 6 6.31 -12.88 14.30
CA MET A 6 4.98 -13.32 13.84
C MET A 6 4.89 -14.85 13.71
N ALA A 7 5.90 -15.49 13.11
CA ALA A 7 5.94 -16.94 13.01
C ALA A 7 5.95 -17.64 14.38
N ARG A 8 6.60 -17.05 15.39
CA ARG A 8 6.61 -17.60 16.76
C ARG A 8 5.31 -17.39 17.51
N TRP A 9 4.58 -16.30 17.26
CA TRP A 9 3.30 -16.04 17.92
C TRP A 9 2.14 -16.83 17.31
N MET A 10 2.10 -16.97 15.99
CA MET A 10 0.96 -17.56 15.28
C MET A 10 1.11 -19.06 14.97
N GLY A 11 2.34 -19.57 15.04
CA GLY A 11 2.65 -20.91 14.54
C GLY A 11 2.89 -20.91 13.02
N SER A 12 3.57 -21.97 12.54
CA SER A 12 4.03 -22.07 11.15
C SER A 12 2.90 -22.14 10.13
N PHE A 13 1.75 -22.72 10.48
CA PHE A 13 0.60 -22.87 9.60
C PHE A 13 -0.07 -21.51 9.30
N GLU A 14 -0.50 -20.79 10.34
CA GLU A 14 -1.14 -19.47 10.22
C GLU A 14 -0.19 -18.44 9.59
N TYR A 15 1.10 -18.52 9.93
CA TYR A 15 2.11 -17.68 9.31
C TYR A 15 2.26 -17.95 7.81
N GLY A 16 2.17 -19.22 7.38
CA GLY A 16 2.19 -19.60 5.97
C GLY A 16 1.05 -18.96 5.18
N ILE A 17 -0.17 -19.00 5.73
CA ILE A 17 -1.36 -18.36 5.14
C ILE A 17 -1.14 -16.84 5.04
N PHE A 18 -0.66 -16.21 6.12
CA PHE A 18 -0.38 -14.78 6.14
C PHE A 18 0.62 -14.37 5.05
N VAL A 19 1.77 -15.05 4.96
CA VAL A 19 2.81 -14.74 3.98
C VAL A 19 2.30 -14.94 2.56
N LEU A 20 1.58 -16.05 2.30
CA LEU A 20 1.00 -16.33 1.00
C LEU A 20 0.10 -15.17 0.55
N VAL A 21 -0.90 -14.83 1.35
CA VAL A 21 -1.84 -13.75 1.03
C VAL A 21 -1.09 -12.43 0.88
N TRP A 22 -0.21 -12.09 1.81
CA TRP A 22 0.51 -10.82 1.81
C TRP A 22 1.38 -10.65 0.56
N VAL A 23 2.18 -11.66 0.23
CA VAL A 23 3.07 -11.62 -0.95
C VAL A 23 2.25 -11.55 -2.23
N THR A 24 1.17 -12.33 -2.34
CA THR A 24 0.26 -12.24 -3.49
C THR A 24 -0.30 -10.83 -3.64
N MET A 25 -0.77 -10.20 -2.56
CA MET A 25 -1.30 -8.83 -2.62
C MET A 25 -0.23 -7.79 -2.97
N VAL A 26 1.01 -7.96 -2.50
CA VAL A 26 2.12 -7.08 -2.87
C VAL A 26 2.45 -7.19 -4.37
N ILE A 27 2.48 -8.42 -4.91
CA ILE A 27 2.73 -8.66 -6.34
C ILE A 27 1.61 -8.06 -7.18
N VAL A 28 0.35 -8.38 -6.87
CA VAL A 28 -0.79 -7.87 -7.62
C VAL A 28 -0.90 -6.35 -7.48
N GLY A 29 -0.64 -5.80 -6.29
CA GLY A 29 -0.58 -4.35 -6.07
C GLY A 29 0.46 -3.65 -6.92
N ASN A 30 1.66 -4.23 -7.05
CA ASN A 30 2.71 -3.67 -7.91
C ASN A 30 2.32 -3.74 -9.40
N LEU A 31 1.69 -4.83 -9.84
CA LEU A 31 1.15 -4.93 -11.20
C LEU A 31 -0.02 -3.96 -11.43
N ALA A 32 -0.84 -3.70 -10.42
CA ALA A 32 -1.98 -2.78 -10.50
C ALA A 32 -1.57 -1.33 -10.74
N CYS A 33 -0.36 -0.97 -10.32
CA CYS A 33 0.24 0.31 -10.70
C CYS A 33 0.58 0.39 -12.20
N LEU A 34 0.53 -0.70 -12.98
CA LEU A 34 0.80 -0.75 -14.43
C LEU A 34 2.09 -0.01 -14.85
N GLY A 35 3.12 -0.01 -14.00
CA GLY A 35 4.34 0.74 -14.26
C GLY A 35 4.20 2.27 -14.20
N PHE A 36 3.05 2.84 -13.83
CA PHE A 36 2.90 4.28 -13.66
C PHE A 36 3.89 4.84 -12.63
N HIS A 37 4.22 4.05 -11.60
CA HIS A 37 5.20 4.44 -10.60
C HIS A 37 6.59 4.69 -11.18
N THR A 38 6.98 4.01 -12.27
CA THR A 38 8.27 4.24 -12.95
C THR A 38 8.16 5.39 -13.96
N SER A 39 7.04 5.50 -14.68
CA SER A 39 6.78 6.61 -15.62
C SER A 39 6.79 7.98 -14.92
N VAL A 40 6.15 8.08 -13.75
CA VAL A 40 6.07 9.31 -12.96
C VAL A 40 7.45 9.78 -12.48
N ILE A 41 8.38 8.86 -12.22
CA ILE A 41 9.76 9.19 -11.82
C ILE A 41 10.53 9.89 -12.94
N ARG A 42 10.21 9.58 -14.20
CA ARG A 42 10.85 10.22 -15.37
C ARG A 42 10.20 11.54 -15.73
N PHE A 43 8.87 11.59 -15.80
CA PHE A 43 8.17 12.78 -16.29
C PHE A 43 8.25 13.96 -15.31
N ILE A 44 8.13 13.73 -14.00
CA ILE A 44 8.13 14.81 -13.00
C ILE A 44 9.37 15.73 -13.05
N PRO A 45 10.61 15.21 -13.03
CA PRO A 45 11.79 16.07 -13.13
C PRO A 45 11.85 16.81 -14.48
N GLU A 46 11.42 16.17 -15.57
CA GLU A 46 11.39 16.79 -16.90
C GLU A 46 10.39 17.97 -16.99
N TYR A 47 9.17 17.81 -16.46
CA TYR A 47 8.18 18.90 -16.38
C TYR A 47 8.64 20.04 -15.47
N ARG A 48 9.40 19.72 -14.42
CA ARG A 48 9.95 20.71 -13.49
C ARG A 48 11.08 21.53 -14.12
N GLU A 49 11.98 20.90 -14.88
CA GLU A 49 13.02 21.63 -15.62
C GLU A 49 12.43 22.56 -16.68
N ARG A 50 11.30 22.18 -17.29
CA ARG A 50 10.57 23.02 -18.25
C ARG A 50 9.72 24.12 -17.61
N GLY A 51 9.65 24.22 -16.27
CA GLY A 51 8.87 25.26 -15.57
C GLY A 51 7.35 25.09 -15.63
N MET A 52 6.85 23.94 -16.10
CA MET A 52 5.42 23.67 -16.34
C MET A 52 4.74 23.15 -15.07
N LEU A 53 4.61 24.02 -14.07
CA LEU A 53 4.14 23.68 -12.72
C LEU A 53 2.64 23.33 -12.65
N ALA A 54 1.82 23.83 -13.58
CA ALA A 54 0.40 23.50 -13.65
C ALA A 54 0.18 22.07 -14.18
N GLU A 55 0.92 21.70 -15.21
CA GLU A 55 0.96 20.37 -15.84
C GLU A 55 1.49 19.33 -14.86
N LEU A 56 2.51 19.70 -14.06
CA LEU A 56 3.04 18.86 -13.00
C LEU A 56 1.96 18.50 -11.96
N ARG A 57 1.10 19.45 -11.56
CA ARG A 57 -0.02 19.18 -10.65
C ARG A 57 -1.06 18.27 -11.29
N GLY A 58 -1.40 18.53 -12.55
CA GLY A 58 -2.32 17.69 -13.33
C GLY A 58 -1.86 16.23 -13.38
N ILE A 59 -0.59 15.99 -13.70
CA ILE A 59 0.00 14.65 -13.78
C ILE A 59 0.00 13.94 -12.42
N VAL A 60 0.29 14.66 -11.32
CA VAL A 60 0.30 14.06 -9.98
C VAL A 60 -1.10 13.68 -9.54
N LEU A 61 -2.10 14.52 -9.80
CA LEU A 61 -3.47 14.25 -9.42
C LEU A 61 -4.08 13.15 -10.30
N ALA A 62 -3.83 13.20 -11.61
CA ALA A 62 -4.24 12.17 -12.57
C ALA A 62 -3.62 10.81 -12.25
N SER A 63 -2.32 10.75 -11.91
CA SER A 63 -1.66 9.49 -11.55
C SER A 63 -2.19 8.89 -10.25
N ARG A 64 -2.52 9.71 -9.24
CA ARG A 64 -3.20 9.26 -8.01
C ARG A 64 -4.57 8.67 -8.31
N LEU A 65 -5.38 9.37 -9.07
CA LEU A 65 -6.73 8.92 -9.42
C LEU A 65 -6.68 7.64 -10.27
N PHE A 66 -5.79 7.60 -11.27
CA PHE A 66 -5.61 6.45 -12.13
C PHE A 66 -5.20 5.20 -11.34
N VAL A 67 -4.18 5.31 -10.47
CA VAL A 67 -3.74 4.17 -9.64
C VAL A 67 -4.84 3.74 -8.67
N LEU A 68 -5.59 4.68 -8.07
CA LEU A 68 -6.69 4.34 -7.18
C LEU A 68 -7.80 3.58 -7.94
N VAL A 69 -8.20 4.06 -9.12
CA VAL A 69 -9.23 3.40 -9.94
C VAL A 69 -8.76 2.03 -10.43
N ALA A 70 -7.57 1.95 -11.02
CA ALA A 70 -7.02 0.70 -11.55
C ALA A 70 -6.86 -0.36 -10.44
N SER A 71 -6.31 0.03 -9.30
CA SER A 71 -6.16 -0.88 -8.17
C SER A 71 -7.48 -1.27 -7.52
N THR A 72 -8.49 -0.39 -7.51
CA THR A 72 -9.84 -0.73 -7.04
C THR A 72 -10.53 -1.72 -7.98
N VAL A 73 -10.39 -1.56 -9.30
CA VAL A 73 -10.91 -2.52 -10.29
C VAL A 73 -10.23 -3.88 -10.12
N ILE A 74 -8.90 -3.90 -9.96
CA ILE A 74 -8.15 -5.13 -9.74
C ILE A 74 -8.52 -5.79 -8.40
N ALA A 75 -8.75 -4.99 -7.36
CA ALA A 75 -9.26 -5.49 -6.09
C ALA A 75 -10.66 -6.10 -6.25
N ALA A 76 -11.58 -5.43 -6.95
CA ALA A 76 -12.91 -5.98 -7.22
C ALA A 76 -12.84 -7.30 -8.00
N LEU A 77 -11.98 -7.39 -9.02
CA LEU A 77 -11.73 -8.63 -9.76
C LEU A 77 -11.11 -9.72 -8.87
N GLY A 78 -10.19 -9.36 -7.99
CA GLY A 78 -9.59 -10.27 -7.01
C GLY A 78 -10.63 -10.82 -6.02
N ALA A 79 -11.51 -9.95 -5.50
CA ALA A 79 -12.61 -10.36 -4.63
C ALA A 79 -13.59 -11.30 -5.34
N LEU A 80 -13.94 -11.00 -6.60
CA LEU A 80 -14.77 -11.87 -7.44
C LEU A 80 -14.09 -13.21 -7.70
N GLY A 81 -12.78 -13.22 -7.99
CA GLY A 81 -12.02 -14.45 -8.18
C GLY A 81 -12.01 -15.33 -6.93
N VAL A 82 -11.81 -14.73 -5.75
CA VAL A 82 -11.87 -15.45 -4.47
C VAL A 82 -13.28 -15.97 -4.20
N TRP A 83 -14.32 -15.19 -4.51
CA TRP A 83 -15.70 -15.62 -4.32
C TRP A 83 -16.08 -16.79 -5.24
N LEU A 84 -15.66 -16.76 -6.51
CA LEU A 84 -15.88 -17.85 -7.47
C LEU A 84 -15.08 -19.11 -7.10
N ALA A 85 -13.87 -18.95 -6.56
CA ALA A 85 -13.04 -20.05 -6.08
C ALA A 85 -13.38 -20.49 -4.64
N SER A 86 -14.30 -19.79 -3.96
CA SER A 86 -14.75 -20.12 -2.60
C SER A 86 -15.25 -21.56 -2.41
N PRO A 87 -15.85 -22.26 -3.41
CA PRO A 87 -16.22 -23.66 -3.26
C PRO A 87 -15.02 -24.63 -3.35
N TRP A 88 -13.87 -24.16 -3.85
CA TRP A 88 -12.67 -24.96 -4.10
C TRP A 88 -11.56 -24.65 -3.09
N ILE A 89 -11.74 -23.60 -2.27
CA ILE A 89 -10.79 -23.10 -1.29
C ILE A 89 -11.31 -23.42 0.11
N GLU A 90 -10.45 -23.93 0.98
CA GLU A 90 -10.81 -24.16 2.37
C GLU A 90 -11.19 -22.86 3.08
N ASN A 91 -12.21 -22.92 3.94
CA ASN A 91 -12.84 -21.74 4.55
C ASN A 91 -11.85 -20.85 5.34
N TYR A 92 -10.74 -21.43 5.82
CA TYR A 92 -9.69 -20.68 6.52
C TYR A 92 -8.84 -19.78 5.59
N TYR A 93 -8.83 -19.98 4.27
CA TYR A 93 -8.15 -19.09 3.31
C TYR A 93 -9.04 -17.96 2.80
N VAL A 94 -10.36 -18.17 2.71
CA VAL A 94 -11.29 -17.22 2.07
C VAL A 94 -11.27 -15.85 2.77
N VAL A 95 -11.37 -15.84 4.11
CA VAL A 95 -11.38 -14.61 4.90
C VAL A 95 -10.04 -13.84 4.77
N PRO A 96 -8.86 -14.47 4.99
CA PRO A 96 -7.56 -13.87 4.69
C PRO A 96 -7.45 -13.23 3.32
N PHE A 97 -7.88 -13.93 2.27
CA PHE A 97 -7.78 -13.43 0.90
C PHE A 97 -8.67 -12.21 0.65
N ILE A 98 -9.92 -12.24 1.09
CA ILE A 98 -10.83 -11.09 0.97
C ILE A 98 -10.27 -9.87 1.70
N LEU A 99 -9.73 -10.07 2.90
CA LEU A 99 -9.09 -8.99 3.67
C LEU A 99 -7.85 -8.45 2.94
N GLY A 100 -7.02 -9.32 2.37
CA GLY A 100 -5.86 -8.94 1.59
C GLY A 100 -6.21 -8.06 0.37
N VAL A 101 -7.30 -8.40 -0.31
CA VAL A 101 -7.80 -7.66 -1.48
C VAL A 101 -8.18 -6.22 -1.12
N ILE A 102 -8.76 -5.97 0.06
CA ILE A 102 -9.07 -4.61 0.55
C ILE A 102 -7.79 -3.79 0.73
N CYS A 103 -6.67 -4.45 1.03
CA CYS A 103 -5.38 -3.80 1.23
C CYS A 103 -4.69 -3.38 -0.08
N LEU A 104 -5.07 -4.00 -1.20
CA LEU A 104 -4.47 -3.85 -2.52
C LEU A 104 -4.45 -2.39 -3.04
N PRO A 105 -5.56 -1.63 -3.04
CA PRO A 105 -5.54 -0.22 -3.48
C PRO A 105 -4.61 0.65 -2.63
N MET A 106 -4.51 0.35 -1.34
CA MET A 106 -3.67 1.10 -0.42
C MET A 106 -2.17 0.77 -0.57
N ILE A 107 -1.85 -0.46 -0.98
CA ILE A 107 -0.49 -0.85 -1.38
C ILE A 107 -0.10 -0.12 -2.66
N ALA A 108 -0.95 -0.17 -3.69
CA ALA A 108 -0.71 0.49 -4.98
C ALA A 108 -0.54 2.01 -4.83
N MET A 109 -1.33 2.64 -3.96
CA MET A 109 -1.20 4.07 -3.69
C MET A 109 0.08 4.42 -2.91
N GLY A 110 0.48 3.58 -1.94
CA GLY A 110 1.78 3.72 -1.26
C GLY A 110 2.95 3.59 -2.24
N ASP A 111 2.84 2.64 -3.15
CA ASP A 111 3.70 2.44 -4.32
C ASP A 111 3.40 3.40 -5.46
N LEU A 112 2.73 4.53 -5.22
CA LEU A 112 2.75 5.69 -6.12
C LEU A 112 3.47 6.84 -5.42
N LEU A 113 3.12 7.06 -4.15
CA LEU A 113 3.64 8.12 -3.31
C LEU A 113 5.15 8.02 -3.10
N GLN A 114 5.68 6.80 -3.00
CA GLN A 114 7.12 6.58 -2.90
C GLN A 114 7.88 7.07 -4.14
N GLY A 115 7.33 6.87 -5.32
CA GLY A 115 7.93 7.19 -6.61
C GLY A 115 7.81 8.67 -6.88
N LEU A 116 6.69 9.30 -6.49
CA LEU A 116 6.56 10.74 -6.41
C LEU A 116 7.65 11.36 -5.52
N ALA A 117 7.86 10.80 -4.33
CA ALA A 117 8.89 11.27 -3.40
C ALA A 117 10.31 11.03 -3.94
N ARG A 118 10.59 9.88 -4.58
CA ARG A 118 11.87 9.60 -5.24
C ARG A 118 12.14 10.55 -6.41
N ALA A 119 11.13 10.82 -7.24
CA ALA A 119 11.20 11.75 -8.37
C ALA A 119 11.59 13.17 -7.93
N ASN A 120 11.20 13.56 -6.71
CA ASN A 120 11.48 14.87 -6.14
C ASN A 120 12.69 14.89 -5.19
N SER A 121 13.60 13.91 -5.32
CA SER A 121 14.80 13.70 -4.51
C SER A 121 14.58 13.56 -3.00
N TRP A 122 13.35 13.23 -2.57
CA TRP A 122 13.01 12.91 -1.18
C TRP A 122 13.14 11.41 -0.89
N ALA A 123 14.19 10.77 -1.39
CA ALA A 123 14.37 9.31 -1.30
C ALA A 123 14.32 8.80 0.15
N LEU A 124 14.91 9.52 1.11
CA LEU A 124 14.86 9.18 2.54
C LEU A 124 13.43 9.17 3.09
N PHE A 125 12.59 10.11 2.66
CA PHE A 125 11.18 10.21 3.07
C PHE A 125 10.27 9.25 2.30
N ALA A 126 10.72 8.79 1.12
CA ALA A 126 10.05 7.75 0.34
C ALA A 126 10.27 6.36 0.95
N LEU A 127 11.50 6.06 1.36
CA LEU A 127 11.89 4.74 1.84
C LEU A 127 11.50 4.52 3.32
N SER A 128 11.55 5.56 4.15
CA SER A 128 11.31 5.41 5.60
C SER A 128 9.93 4.85 5.95
N PRO A 129 8.81 5.25 5.32
CA PRO A 129 7.51 4.77 5.76
C PRO A 129 7.28 3.31 5.36
N THR A 130 7.77 2.90 4.19
CA THR A 130 7.56 1.53 3.69
C THR A 130 8.51 0.52 4.34
N TYR A 131 9.77 0.90 4.59
CA TYR A 131 10.78 -0.02 5.11
C TYR A 131 10.93 -0.01 6.63
N LEU A 132 10.61 1.10 7.31
CA LEU A 132 10.75 1.20 8.76
C LEU A 132 9.39 1.31 9.44
N VAL A 133 8.55 2.25 9.01
CA VAL A 133 7.29 2.53 9.70
C VAL A 133 6.28 1.40 9.53
N ARG A 134 6.09 0.86 8.31
CA ARG A 134 5.13 -0.22 8.05
C ARG A 134 5.47 -1.48 8.86
N PRO A 135 6.70 -2.06 8.84
CA PRO A 135 6.99 -3.26 9.61
C PRO A 135 6.89 -3.06 11.13
N VAL A 136 7.22 -1.86 11.62
CA VAL A 136 7.09 -1.53 13.04
C VAL A 136 5.62 -1.39 13.43
N LEU A 137 4.80 -0.70 12.62
CA LEU A 137 3.36 -0.59 12.86
C LEU A 137 2.66 -1.95 12.82
N ILE A 138 3.06 -2.83 11.90
CA ILE A 138 2.54 -4.21 11.85
C ILE A 138 2.80 -4.91 13.18
N LEU A 139 4.03 -4.82 13.70
CA LEU A 139 4.38 -5.41 14.99
C LEU A 139 3.62 -4.78 16.16
N VAL A 140 3.49 -3.46 16.17
CA VAL A 140 2.78 -2.72 17.23
C VAL A 140 1.30 -3.09 17.23
N PHE A 141 0.63 -3.11 16.07
CA PHE A 141 -0.76 -3.51 15.97
C PHE A 141 -0.97 -4.99 16.32
N MET A 142 -0.04 -5.85 15.91
CA MET A 142 -0.12 -7.26 16.29
C MET A 142 0.04 -7.43 17.81
N ALA A 143 1.00 -6.75 18.43
CA ALA A 143 1.19 -6.76 19.87
C ALA A 143 -0.02 -6.21 20.63
N LEU A 144 -0.65 -5.14 20.12
CA LEU A 144 -1.91 -4.59 20.66
C LEU A 144 -3.05 -5.60 20.59
N MET A 145 -3.22 -6.31 19.47
CA MET A 145 -4.27 -7.32 19.32
C MET A 145 -4.05 -8.50 20.28
N LEU A 146 -2.80 -8.93 20.46
CA LEU A 146 -2.47 -9.96 21.46
C LEU A 146 -2.73 -9.48 22.89
N ALA A 147 -2.42 -8.22 23.21
CA ALA A 147 -2.73 -7.63 24.51
C ALA A 147 -4.24 -7.51 24.78
N LEU A 148 -5.05 -7.42 23.71
CA LEU A 148 -6.52 -7.41 23.76
C LEU A 148 -7.13 -8.83 23.77
N ASN A 149 -6.32 -9.89 23.98
CA ASN A 149 -6.75 -11.30 23.97
C ASN A 149 -7.35 -11.80 22.64
N TYR A 150 -6.98 -11.20 21.49
CA TYR A 150 -7.32 -11.80 20.19
C TYR A 150 -6.47 -13.04 19.92
N ALA A 151 -7.05 -14.03 19.24
CA ALA A 151 -6.34 -15.24 18.83
C ALA A 151 -5.19 -14.89 17.87
N PRO A 152 -4.01 -15.51 18.02
CA PRO A 152 -2.85 -15.30 17.15
C PRO A 152 -3.01 -16.01 15.80
N ASP A 153 -4.12 -15.78 15.11
CA ASP A 153 -4.44 -16.40 13.83
C ASP A 153 -4.07 -15.50 12.63
N ALA A 154 -4.02 -16.06 11.43
CA ALA A 154 -3.73 -15.35 10.18
C ALA A 154 -4.66 -14.15 9.97
N LYS A 155 -5.92 -14.28 10.38
CA LYS A 155 -6.93 -13.20 10.28
C LYS A 155 -6.49 -11.96 11.06
N THR A 156 -6.06 -12.15 12.31
CA THR A 156 -5.60 -11.08 13.21
C THR A 156 -4.37 -10.39 12.65
N ALA A 157 -3.40 -11.17 12.16
CA ALA A 157 -2.19 -10.64 11.54
C ALA A 157 -2.46 -9.83 10.26
N ILE A 158 -3.41 -10.30 9.42
CA ILE A 158 -3.83 -9.57 8.23
C ILE A 158 -4.54 -8.28 8.62
N PHE A 159 -5.45 -8.30 9.60
CA PHE A 159 -6.11 -7.09 10.10
C PHE A 159 -5.10 -6.06 10.64
N ALA A 160 -4.15 -6.50 11.46
CA ALA A 160 -3.06 -5.63 11.93
C ALA A 160 -2.25 -5.05 10.77
N SER A 161 -2.00 -5.87 9.73
CA SER A 161 -1.24 -5.44 8.55
C SER A 161 -2.00 -4.48 7.65
N ILE A 162 -3.33 -4.63 7.56
CA ILE A 162 -4.21 -3.68 6.88
C ILE A 162 -4.21 -2.35 7.62
N ALA A 163 -4.42 -2.36 8.94
CA ALA A 163 -4.39 -1.15 9.76
C ALA A 163 -3.04 -0.41 9.61
N ALA A 164 -1.93 -1.14 9.72
CA ALA A 164 -0.59 -0.60 9.50
C ALA A 164 -0.43 0.02 8.11
N THR A 165 -0.92 -0.67 7.08
CA THR A 165 -0.84 -0.22 5.68
C THR A 165 -1.65 1.06 5.48
N TYR A 166 -2.87 1.11 5.99
CA TYR A 166 -3.73 2.30 5.90
C TYR A 166 -3.11 3.50 6.61
N VAL A 167 -2.66 3.33 7.85
CA VAL A 167 -2.01 4.41 8.61
C VAL A 167 -0.75 4.90 7.90
N THR A 168 0.07 3.99 7.38
CA THR A 168 1.31 4.35 6.67
C THR A 168 1.01 5.11 5.37
N THR A 169 0.10 4.60 4.54
CA THR A 169 -0.19 5.21 3.24
C THR A 169 -0.92 6.55 3.40
N LEU A 170 -1.83 6.69 4.38
CA LEU A 170 -2.44 7.98 4.73
C LEU A 170 -1.39 8.99 5.20
N GLY A 171 -0.48 8.57 6.09
CA GLY A 171 0.61 9.41 6.56
C GLY A 171 1.54 9.85 5.42
N GLN A 172 1.86 8.95 4.49
CA GLN A 172 2.61 9.27 3.27
C GLN A 172 1.85 10.25 2.38
N LEU A 173 0.53 10.07 2.20
CA LEU A 173 -0.28 10.94 1.37
C LEU A 173 -0.28 12.36 1.90
N ILE A 174 -0.48 12.54 3.21
CA ILE A 174 -0.46 13.85 3.88
C ILE A 174 0.94 14.46 3.78
N GLY A 175 1.99 13.70 4.09
CA GLY A 175 3.37 14.18 4.07
C GLY A 175 3.84 14.59 2.68
N VAL A 176 3.53 13.80 1.65
CA VAL A 176 3.88 14.12 0.26
C VAL A 176 3.06 15.32 -0.23
N THR A 177 1.76 15.36 0.04
CA THR A 177 0.88 16.48 -0.40
C THR A 177 1.29 17.79 0.25
N SER A 178 1.53 17.81 1.56
CA SER A 178 1.98 19.02 2.28
C SER A 178 3.33 19.54 1.76
N ARG A 179 4.29 18.65 1.45
CA ARG A 179 5.57 19.08 0.88
C ARG A 179 5.45 19.52 -0.58
N MET A 180 4.55 18.93 -1.34
CA MET A 180 4.26 19.35 -2.71
C MET A 180 3.65 20.75 -2.72
N ASP A 181 2.68 21.04 -1.85
CA ASP A 181 2.09 22.39 -1.74
C ASP A 181 3.08 23.44 -1.24
N LYS A 182 4.07 23.06 -0.41
CA LYS A 182 5.16 23.96 -0.03
C LYS A 182 6.13 24.29 -1.18
N LYS A 183 6.27 23.43 -2.19
CA LYS A 183 7.19 23.63 -3.33
C LYS A 183 6.50 24.11 -4.60
N ILE A 184 5.20 23.90 -4.73
CA ILE A 184 4.42 24.29 -5.90
C ILE A 184 3.49 25.43 -5.46
N PRO A 185 3.73 26.69 -5.87
CA PRO A 185 2.83 27.80 -5.54
C PRO A 185 1.41 27.48 -6.02
N ALA A 186 0.40 27.99 -5.31
CA ALA A 186 -1.00 27.78 -5.64
C ALA A 186 -1.30 28.26 -7.07
N GLY A 187 -1.37 27.32 -8.02
CA GLY A 187 -1.91 27.56 -9.35
C GLY A 187 -3.40 27.96 -9.27
N PRO A 188 -3.90 28.72 -10.26
CA PRO A 188 -5.21 29.35 -10.18
C PRO A 188 -6.30 28.28 -10.09
N THR A 189 -7.20 28.42 -9.11
CA THR A 189 -8.50 27.74 -9.14
C THR A 189 -9.32 28.40 -10.24
N THR A 190 -9.37 27.77 -11.41
CA THR A 190 -10.38 28.04 -12.44
C THR A 190 -11.41 26.92 -12.42
#